data_AF-A0A7C9MXZ8-F1
#
_entry.id   AF-A0A7C9MXZ8-F1
#
_cell.length_a   1.000
_cell.length_b   1.000
_cell.length_c   1.000
_cell.angle_alpha   90.00
_cell.angle_beta   90.00
_cell.angle_gamma   90.00
#
_symmetry.space_group_name_H-M   'P 1'
#
loop_
_entity.id
_entity.type
_entity.pdbx_description
1 polymer ?
#
loop_
_entity_poly.entity_id
_entity_poly.type
_entity_poly.pdbx_seq_one_letter_code
_entity_poly.pdbx_strand_id
1 'polypeptide(L)'
;MKRVPGPPPSRRRSPAPDAAAAAPGPSREGGPIEPDEHYRRVVQSIDPSLADGTITWCRAANVTAVLPIVPDSAVPQTLSDAFDLSIHQVAMTGRGRTVVIGELDGWFLVLEPNDWNSADRIAELSRGGEAVSLVIGDTLRHYHFYVARDGEQVCRFRWGDAPEGEPPSLAGDLALETPLDFDVWKTRAFVLAERLTGVRVTTEWLAAEHTGYRVPTRFTIRREDDW
;
A
#
# COMPACT_ATOMS: atom_id res chain seq x y z
N MET A 1 6.03 49.06 75.71
CA MET A 1 6.50 47.66 75.84
C MET A 1 5.75 46.83 74.80
N LYS A 2 6.27 46.06 73.85
CA LYS A 2 7.59 45.52 73.49
C LYS A 2 7.74 45.70 71.96
N ARG A 3 8.87 46.19 71.44
CA ARG A 3 9.17 46.15 70.00
C ARG A 3 9.64 44.74 69.64
N VAL A 4 8.99 44.14 68.65
CA VAL A 4 9.29 42.79 68.12
C VAL A 4 10.54 42.88 67.22
N PRO A 5 11.50 41.93 67.31
CA PRO A 5 12.72 41.95 66.49
C PRO A 5 12.43 41.51 65.05
N GLY A 6 13.00 42.23 64.07
CA GLY A 6 12.96 41.85 62.66
C GLY A 6 13.80 40.62 62.35
N PRO A 7 13.49 39.88 61.27
CA PRO A 7 14.19 38.66 60.90
C PRO A 7 15.64 38.93 60.44
N PRO A 8 16.56 37.97 60.65
CA PRO A 8 17.96 38.10 60.28
C PRO A 8 18.19 38.03 58.76
N PRO A 9 19.27 38.64 58.24
CA PRO A 9 19.58 38.66 56.81
C PRO A 9 19.99 37.27 56.29
N SER A 10 19.41 36.89 55.16
CA SER A 10 19.67 35.67 54.41
C SER A 10 21.11 35.66 53.86
N ARG A 11 21.91 34.68 54.30
CA ARG A 11 23.25 34.42 53.76
C ARG A 11 23.14 33.87 52.34
N ARG A 12 23.73 34.60 51.39
CA ARG A 12 24.01 34.16 50.02
C ARG A 12 24.84 32.87 50.06
N ARG A 13 24.33 31.79 49.47
CA ARG A 13 25.14 30.64 49.04
C ARG A 13 25.46 30.81 47.57
N SER A 14 26.75 30.81 47.25
CA SER A 14 27.27 30.72 45.89
C SER A 14 27.02 29.31 45.33
N PRO A 15 26.75 29.16 44.02
CA PRO A 15 26.53 27.86 43.40
C PRO A 15 27.85 27.08 43.24
N ALA A 16 27.78 25.77 43.44
CA ALA A 16 28.85 24.80 43.18
C ALA A 16 28.94 24.51 41.66
N PRO A 17 30.11 24.08 41.15
CA PRO A 17 30.36 23.94 39.72
C PRO A 17 29.83 22.63 39.13
N ASP A 18 29.50 22.74 37.85
CA ASP A 18 29.23 21.75 36.81
C ASP A 18 29.52 20.27 37.11
N ALA A 19 28.45 19.48 37.14
CA ALA A 19 28.45 18.10 36.69
C ALA A 19 27.27 17.92 35.74
N ALA A 20 27.42 18.42 34.51
CA ALA A 20 26.56 18.06 33.41
C ALA A 20 26.79 16.58 33.10
N ALA A 21 25.96 15.72 33.69
CA ALA A 21 25.74 14.39 33.17
C ALA A 21 25.27 14.55 31.72
N ALA A 22 26.15 14.25 30.77
CA ALA A 22 25.79 14.15 29.38
C ALA A 22 24.67 13.10 29.28
N ALA A 23 23.45 13.58 29.06
CA ALA A 23 22.34 12.73 28.65
C ALA A 23 22.82 11.97 27.40
N PRO A 24 22.60 10.65 27.30
CA PRO A 24 22.86 9.95 26.06
C PRO A 24 22.09 10.66 24.96
N GLY A 25 22.83 11.25 24.01
CA GLY A 25 22.24 11.79 22.80
C GLY A 25 21.39 10.70 22.15
N PRO A 26 20.29 11.04 21.46
CA PRO A 26 19.48 10.04 20.78
C PRO A 26 20.40 9.25 19.86
N SER A 27 20.56 7.96 20.16
CA SER A 27 21.20 7.00 19.27
C SER A 27 20.54 7.15 17.92
N ARG A 28 21.26 7.70 16.94
CA ARG A 28 20.93 7.58 15.53
C ARG A 28 21.17 6.12 15.14
N GLU A 29 20.32 5.23 15.63
CA GLU A 29 20.24 3.85 15.18
C GLU A 29 19.15 3.77 14.12
N GLY A 30 19.58 3.39 12.92
CA GLY A 30 18.70 3.25 11.77
C GLY A 30 19.51 3.37 10.49
N GLY A 31 20.35 2.39 10.20
CA GLY A 31 20.75 2.15 8.81
C GLY A 31 19.50 1.94 7.94
N PRO A 32 19.62 2.00 6.61
CA PRO A 32 18.48 1.75 5.73
C PRO A 32 17.85 0.40 6.09
N ILE A 33 16.54 0.40 6.37
CA ILE A 33 15.80 -0.82 6.68
C ILE A 33 15.81 -1.69 5.41
N GLU A 34 16.18 -2.95 5.57
CA GLU A 34 16.15 -3.94 4.49
C GLU A 34 14.73 -4.08 3.92
N PRO A 35 14.54 -4.16 2.59
CA PRO A 35 13.22 -4.19 1.96
C PRO A 35 12.26 -5.26 2.53
N ASP A 36 12.78 -6.45 2.86
CA ASP A 36 11.97 -7.52 3.45
C ASP A 36 11.41 -7.14 4.83
N GLU A 37 12.22 -6.51 5.69
CA GLU A 37 11.76 -6.07 7.02
C GLU A 37 10.79 -4.90 6.90
N HIS A 38 11.03 -3.99 5.96
CA HIS A 38 10.11 -2.91 5.65
C HIS A 38 8.73 -3.45 5.23
N TYR A 39 8.69 -4.33 4.22
CA TYR A 39 7.41 -4.84 3.71
C TYR A 39 6.72 -5.83 4.64
N ARG A 40 7.46 -6.53 5.51
CA ARG A 40 6.84 -7.30 6.59
C ARG A 40 5.99 -6.40 7.49
N ARG A 41 6.50 -5.21 7.85
CA ARG A 41 5.74 -4.23 8.65
C ARG A 41 4.56 -3.67 7.88
N VAL A 42 4.74 -3.37 6.59
CA VAL A 42 3.62 -2.92 5.73
C VAL A 42 2.52 -3.97 5.70
N VAL A 43 2.83 -5.23 5.39
CA VAL A 43 1.86 -6.34 5.35
C VAL A 43 1.15 -6.53 6.69
N GLN A 44 1.85 -6.38 7.81
CA GLN A 44 1.25 -6.47 9.15
C GLN A 44 0.35 -5.27 9.49
N SER A 45 0.59 -4.11 8.90
CA SER A 45 -0.14 -2.87 9.19
C SER A 45 -1.40 -2.65 8.35
N ILE A 46 -1.46 -3.27 7.16
CA ILE A 46 -2.56 -3.11 6.20
C ILE A 46 -3.74 -4.04 6.47
N ASP A 47 -3.67 -4.89 7.50
CA ASP A 47 -4.75 -5.79 7.91
C ASP A 47 -5.75 -5.01 8.80
N PRO A 48 -6.98 -4.73 8.32
CA PRO A 48 -7.71 -5.47 7.28
C PRO A 48 -7.82 -4.80 5.89
N SER A 49 -7.45 -3.52 5.74
CA SER A 49 -7.80 -2.71 4.56
C SER A 49 -7.31 -3.19 3.19
N LEU A 50 -6.30 -4.07 3.12
CA LEU A 50 -5.84 -4.72 1.88
C LEU A 50 -5.77 -6.25 1.98
N ALA A 51 -6.30 -6.87 3.03
CA ALA A 51 -6.33 -8.33 3.19
C ALA A 51 -7.07 -9.01 2.03
N ASP A 52 -8.09 -8.34 1.48
CA ASP A 52 -8.75 -8.71 0.24
C ASP A 52 -8.83 -7.45 -0.64
N GLY A 53 -7.97 -7.33 -1.64
CA GLY A 53 -7.90 -6.16 -2.51
C GLY A 53 -6.73 -6.17 -3.47
N THR A 54 -6.58 -5.08 -4.21
CA THR A 54 -5.52 -4.91 -5.21
C THR A 54 -4.76 -3.61 -4.98
N ILE A 55 -3.44 -3.66 -5.17
CA ILE A 55 -2.59 -2.47 -5.35
C ILE A 55 -1.90 -2.55 -6.71
N THR A 56 -2.03 -1.48 -7.50
CA THR A 56 -1.44 -1.41 -8.85
C THR A 56 -0.62 -0.13 -9.00
N TRP A 57 0.62 -0.29 -9.42
CA TRP A 57 1.51 0.79 -9.86
C TRP A 57 1.39 0.93 -11.37
N CYS A 58 1.13 2.12 -11.88
CA CYS A 58 1.16 2.37 -13.32
C CYS A 58 1.66 3.78 -13.68
N ARG A 59 2.20 3.92 -14.88
CA ARG A 59 2.58 5.21 -15.49
C ARG A 59 1.57 5.67 -16.56
N ALA A 60 0.34 5.19 -16.51
CA ALA A 60 -0.67 5.54 -17.51
C ALA A 60 -0.85 7.06 -17.56
N ALA A 61 -0.87 7.64 -18.77
CA ALA A 61 -1.07 9.07 -18.95
C ALA A 61 -2.42 9.56 -18.40
N ASN A 62 -3.41 8.68 -18.32
CA ASN A 62 -4.72 8.96 -17.72
C ASN A 62 -5.33 7.68 -17.11
N VAL A 63 -5.03 7.43 -15.84
CA VAL A 63 -5.54 6.26 -15.09
C VAL A 63 -7.07 6.24 -15.01
N THR A 64 -7.69 7.40 -14.82
CA THR A 64 -9.14 7.51 -14.63
C THR A 64 -9.95 7.22 -15.89
N ALA A 65 -9.35 7.37 -17.07
CA ALA A 65 -9.95 6.98 -18.34
C ALA A 65 -9.91 5.46 -18.60
N VAL A 66 -8.97 4.73 -17.98
CA VAL A 66 -8.82 3.28 -18.14
C VAL A 66 -9.72 2.53 -17.15
N LEU A 67 -9.78 3.01 -15.90
CA LEU A 67 -10.54 2.36 -14.86
C LEU A 67 -12.05 2.66 -14.99
N PRO A 68 -12.92 1.71 -14.58
CA PRO A 68 -14.36 1.91 -14.63
C PRO A 68 -14.81 2.78 -13.44
N ILE A 69 -14.39 4.04 -13.37
CA ILE A 69 -14.75 4.94 -12.28
C ILE A 69 -15.81 5.96 -12.71
N VAL A 70 -16.50 6.56 -11.73
CA VAL A 70 -17.39 7.71 -11.93
C VAL A 70 -16.58 9.00 -11.66
N PRO A 71 -16.17 9.77 -12.68
CA PRO A 71 -15.25 10.90 -12.50
C PRO A 71 -15.78 11.95 -11.50
N ASP A 72 -17.09 12.23 -11.54
CA ASP A 72 -17.74 13.22 -10.68
C ASP A 72 -17.90 12.74 -9.22
N SER A 73 -17.41 11.55 -8.88
CA SER A 73 -17.41 11.02 -7.50
C SER A 73 -16.09 11.23 -6.75
N ALA A 74 -15.15 11.97 -7.34
CA ALA A 74 -13.86 12.26 -6.74
C ALA A 74 -14.00 12.92 -5.36
N VAL A 75 -13.45 12.29 -4.32
CA VAL A 75 -13.42 12.81 -2.95
C VAL A 75 -12.10 12.46 -2.27
N PRO A 76 -11.58 13.30 -1.36
CA PRO A 76 -10.49 12.88 -0.47
C PRO A 76 -10.91 11.65 0.34
N GLN A 77 -10.05 10.63 0.38
CA GLN A 77 -10.37 9.36 1.01
C GLN A 77 -9.11 8.61 1.44
N THR A 78 -9.11 8.06 2.66
CA THR A 78 -8.07 7.12 3.10
C THR A 78 -8.37 5.70 2.60
N LEU A 79 -7.36 4.84 2.57
CA LEU A 79 -7.56 3.41 2.27
C LEU A 79 -8.52 2.73 3.27
N SER A 80 -8.47 3.10 4.56
CA SER A 80 -9.36 2.55 5.58
C SER A 80 -10.82 2.91 5.31
N ASP A 81 -11.11 4.17 5.00
CA ASP A 81 -12.48 4.61 4.68
C ASP A 81 -12.99 3.89 3.42
N ALA A 82 -12.13 3.72 2.42
CA ALA A 82 -12.47 2.99 1.20
C ALA A 82 -12.77 1.51 1.46
N PHE A 83 -12.01 0.89 2.36
CA PHE A 83 -12.24 -0.49 2.78
C PHE A 83 -13.59 -0.64 3.49
N ASP A 84 -13.91 0.23 4.45
CA ASP A 84 -15.19 0.19 5.16
C ASP A 84 -16.39 0.33 4.20
N LEU A 85 -16.30 1.25 3.24
CA LEU A 85 -17.31 1.37 2.18
C LEU A 85 -17.38 0.11 1.32
N SER A 86 -16.24 -0.49 1.00
CA SER A 86 -16.16 -1.66 0.13
C SER A 86 -16.83 -2.90 0.75
N ILE A 87 -16.71 -3.11 2.06
CA ILE A 87 -17.37 -4.22 2.77
C ILE A 87 -18.88 -4.19 2.55
N HIS A 88 -19.49 -3.00 2.70
CA HIS A 88 -20.92 -2.83 2.47
C HIS A 88 -21.31 -3.12 1.01
N GLN A 89 -20.45 -2.77 0.05
CA GLN A 89 -20.70 -3.05 -1.37
C GLN A 89 -20.53 -4.54 -1.71
N VAL A 90 -19.56 -5.23 -1.12
CA VAL A 90 -19.34 -6.67 -1.33
C VAL A 90 -20.58 -7.46 -0.97
N ALA A 91 -21.21 -7.16 0.18
CA ALA A 91 -22.43 -7.84 0.62
C ALA A 91 -23.59 -7.72 -0.37
N MET A 92 -23.66 -6.60 -1.12
CA MET A 92 -24.74 -6.30 -2.04
C MET A 92 -24.44 -6.73 -3.48
N THR A 93 -23.16 -6.82 -3.85
CA THR A 93 -22.74 -6.83 -5.26
C THR A 93 -21.64 -7.85 -5.59
N GLY A 94 -21.03 -8.44 -4.56
CA GLY A 94 -19.86 -9.31 -4.68
C GLY A 94 -18.55 -8.57 -5.01
N ARG A 95 -18.55 -7.23 -4.99
CA ARG A 95 -17.39 -6.37 -5.35
C ARG A 95 -17.28 -5.17 -4.42
N GLY A 96 -16.06 -4.69 -4.19
CA GLY A 96 -15.76 -3.56 -3.32
C GLY A 96 -16.17 -2.20 -3.89
N ARG A 97 -16.08 -2.01 -5.21
CA ARG A 97 -16.59 -0.83 -5.95
C ARG A 97 -16.09 0.54 -5.48
N THR A 98 -14.96 0.56 -4.80
CA THR A 98 -14.26 1.77 -4.40
C THR A 98 -12.84 1.67 -4.93
N VAL A 99 -12.35 2.77 -5.47
CA VAL A 99 -10.96 2.89 -5.94
C VAL A 99 -10.37 4.11 -5.29
N VAL A 100 -9.16 3.99 -4.75
CA VAL A 100 -8.37 5.11 -4.24
C VAL A 100 -7.13 5.26 -5.11
N ILE A 101 -6.89 6.47 -5.61
CA ILE A 101 -5.77 6.78 -6.50
C ILE A 101 -4.90 7.86 -5.85
N GLY A 102 -3.63 7.54 -5.65
CA GLY A 102 -2.60 8.45 -5.19
C GLY A 102 -1.40 8.47 -6.15
N GLU A 103 -0.52 9.43 -5.96
CA GLU A 103 0.76 9.51 -6.67
C GLU A 103 1.93 9.28 -5.69
N LEU A 104 2.95 8.57 -6.14
CA LEU A 104 4.19 8.35 -5.42
C LEU A 104 5.35 8.18 -6.40
N ASP A 105 6.37 9.03 -6.29
CA ASP A 105 7.60 8.98 -7.09
C ASP A 105 7.36 8.88 -8.62
N GLY A 106 6.38 9.63 -9.13
CA GLY A 106 6.03 9.65 -10.55
C GLY A 106 5.23 8.44 -11.05
N TRP A 107 4.72 7.62 -10.12
CA TRP A 107 3.78 6.53 -10.41
C TRP A 107 2.42 6.84 -9.81
N PHE A 108 1.37 6.42 -10.52
CA PHE A 108 0.05 6.30 -9.91
C PHE A 108 -0.06 4.97 -9.18
N LEU A 109 -0.56 5.02 -7.95
CA LEU A 109 -0.91 3.87 -7.15
C LEU A 109 -2.44 3.80 -7.06
N VAL A 110 -2.99 2.70 -7.57
CA VAL A 110 -4.41 2.40 -7.57
C VAL A 110 -4.66 1.34 -6.50
N LEU A 111 -5.45 1.68 -5.49
CA LEU A 111 -5.84 0.80 -4.39
C LEU A 111 -7.32 0.44 -4.56
N GLU A 112 -7.61 -0.86 -4.56
CA GLU A 112 -8.95 -1.39 -4.77
C GLU A 112 -9.30 -2.37 -3.64
N PRO A 113 -9.82 -1.88 -2.50
CA PRO A 113 -10.27 -2.77 -1.44
C PRO A 113 -11.45 -3.62 -1.95
N ASN A 114 -11.34 -4.93 -1.77
CA ASN A 114 -12.27 -5.95 -2.22
C ASN A 114 -12.59 -5.91 -3.74
N ASP A 115 -11.66 -5.46 -4.57
CA ASP A 115 -11.81 -5.46 -6.03
C ASP A 115 -10.47 -5.64 -6.74
N TRP A 116 -10.50 -5.77 -8.07
CA TRP A 116 -9.32 -6.03 -8.90
C TRP A 116 -9.44 -5.52 -10.35
N ASN A 117 -10.18 -4.42 -10.57
CA ASN A 117 -10.42 -3.90 -11.91
C ASN A 117 -9.14 -3.43 -12.60
N SER A 118 -8.15 -2.98 -11.84
CA SER A 118 -6.84 -2.56 -12.34
C SER A 118 -6.00 -3.75 -12.78
N ALA A 119 -6.04 -4.88 -12.06
CA ALA A 119 -5.40 -6.12 -12.49
C ALA A 119 -6.02 -6.64 -13.80
N ASP A 120 -7.36 -6.64 -13.92
CA ASP A 120 -8.07 -7.03 -15.15
C ASP A 120 -7.71 -6.14 -16.36
N ARG A 121 -7.23 -4.92 -16.11
CA ARG A 121 -6.87 -3.92 -17.13
C ARG A 121 -5.38 -3.62 -17.17
N ILE A 122 -4.54 -4.51 -16.63
CA ILE A 122 -3.11 -4.22 -16.45
C ILE A 122 -2.41 -3.90 -17.78
N ALA A 123 -2.81 -4.58 -18.86
CA ALA A 123 -2.38 -4.30 -20.22
C ALA A 123 -2.70 -2.85 -20.61
N GLU A 124 -3.94 -2.40 -20.47
CA GLU A 124 -4.35 -1.03 -20.81
C GLU A 124 -3.64 0.03 -19.96
N LEU A 125 -3.45 -0.23 -18.66
CA LEU A 125 -2.72 0.65 -17.73
C LEU A 125 -1.22 0.75 -18.06
N SER A 126 -0.66 -0.26 -18.71
CA SER A 126 0.75 -0.26 -19.14
C SER A 126 1.00 0.43 -20.48
N ARG A 127 -0.03 0.90 -21.19
CA ARG A 127 0.13 1.45 -22.54
C ARG A 127 1.04 2.69 -22.53
N GLY A 128 2.18 2.59 -23.22
CA GLY A 128 3.21 3.64 -23.28
C GLY A 128 4.11 3.71 -22.05
N GLY A 129 4.18 2.63 -21.25
CA GLY A 129 5.00 2.55 -20.07
C GLY A 129 4.94 1.16 -19.43
N GLU A 130 4.88 1.13 -18.10
CA GLU A 130 4.85 -0.09 -17.31
C GLU A 130 3.70 -0.05 -16.31
N ALA A 131 3.15 -1.22 -15.99
CA ALA A 131 2.24 -1.40 -14.88
C ALA A 131 2.52 -2.72 -14.16
N VAL A 132 2.40 -2.69 -12.83
CA VAL A 132 2.59 -3.83 -11.94
C VAL A 132 1.39 -3.89 -11.02
N SER A 133 0.83 -5.08 -10.80
CA SER A 133 -0.33 -5.25 -9.91
C SER A 133 -0.14 -6.41 -8.96
N LEU A 134 -0.47 -6.18 -7.69
CA LEU A 134 -0.51 -7.19 -6.65
C LEU A 134 -1.97 -7.34 -6.20
N VAL A 135 -2.54 -8.52 -6.46
CA VAL A 135 -3.86 -8.92 -5.98
C VAL A 135 -3.66 -9.80 -4.75
N ILE A 136 -4.31 -9.42 -3.65
CA ILE A 136 -4.31 -10.10 -2.37
C ILE A 136 -5.74 -10.55 -2.10
N GLY A 137 -5.92 -11.82 -1.75
CA GLY A 137 -7.22 -12.38 -1.41
C GLY A 137 -7.06 -13.36 -0.28
N ASP A 138 -6.79 -12.88 0.93
CA ASP A 138 -6.55 -13.72 2.11
C ASP A 138 -7.74 -14.65 2.39
N THR A 139 -8.98 -14.20 2.12
CA THR A 139 -10.20 -14.99 2.32
C THR A 139 -10.27 -16.22 1.41
N LEU A 140 -9.91 -16.06 0.13
CA LEU A 140 -9.98 -17.13 -0.87
C LEU A 140 -8.63 -17.74 -1.23
N ARG A 141 -7.55 -17.28 -0.57
CA ARG A 141 -6.15 -17.62 -0.85
C ARG A 141 -5.78 -17.35 -2.31
N HIS A 142 -6.24 -16.22 -2.82
CA HIS A 142 -6.09 -15.81 -4.22
C HIS A 142 -5.03 -14.71 -4.32
N TYR A 143 -3.79 -15.10 -4.63
CA TYR A 143 -2.65 -14.19 -4.67
C TYR A 143 -2.02 -14.19 -6.06
N HIS A 144 -1.93 -13.00 -6.64
CA HIS A 144 -1.39 -12.80 -7.97
C HIS A 144 -0.50 -11.58 -8.05
N PHE A 145 0.56 -11.69 -8.84
CA PHE A 145 1.43 -10.57 -9.18
C PHE A 145 1.55 -10.47 -10.70
N TYR A 146 1.14 -9.34 -11.25
CA TYR A 146 1.11 -9.08 -12.68
C TYR A 146 2.18 -8.07 -13.05
N VAL A 147 2.83 -8.28 -14.19
CA VAL A 147 3.73 -7.33 -14.83
C VAL A 147 3.27 -7.12 -16.27
N ALA A 148 3.06 -5.87 -16.65
CA ALA A 148 2.71 -5.48 -18.01
C ALA A 148 3.56 -4.31 -18.50
N ARG A 149 3.82 -4.29 -19.81
CA ARG A 149 4.60 -3.28 -20.50
C ARG A 149 3.98 -2.96 -21.85
N ASP A 150 3.90 -1.68 -22.17
CA ASP A 150 3.50 -1.17 -23.48
C ASP A 150 2.19 -1.76 -24.05
N GLY A 151 1.23 -2.10 -23.19
CA GLY A 151 -0.05 -2.64 -23.61
C GLY A 151 -0.17 -4.16 -23.51
N GLU A 152 0.85 -4.87 -23.03
CA GLU A 152 0.88 -6.34 -22.98
C GLU A 152 1.23 -6.86 -21.58
N GLN A 153 0.52 -7.89 -21.13
CA GLN A 153 0.91 -8.62 -19.93
C GLN A 153 2.13 -9.50 -20.25
N VAL A 154 3.26 -9.21 -19.61
CA VAL A 154 4.54 -9.89 -19.85
C VAL A 154 4.71 -11.09 -18.93
N CYS A 155 4.26 -10.96 -17.67
CA CYS A 155 4.40 -12.01 -16.67
C CYS A 155 3.25 -12.00 -15.67
N ARG A 156 2.88 -13.18 -15.18
CA ARG A 156 2.02 -13.37 -14.02
C ARG A 156 2.58 -14.44 -13.09
N PHE A 157 2.77 -14.09 -11.83
CA PHE A 157 2.95 -15.07 -10.76
C PHE A 157 1.60 -15.35 -10.11
N ARG A 158 1.36 -16.63 -9.82
CA ARG A 158 0.26 -17.09 -8.99
C ARG A 158 0.85 -17.90 -7.84
N TRP A 159 0.37 -17.69 -6.63
CA TRP A 159 0.89 -18.39 -5.45
C TRP A 159 0.82 -19.91 -5.62
N GLY A 160 1.98 -20.57 -5.45
CA GLY A 160 2.13 -22.01 -5.55
C GLY A 160 2.20 -22.58 -6.97
N ASP A 161 2.19 -21.74 -8.00
CA ASP A 161 2.23 -22.14 -9.41
C ASP A 161 3.47 -21.58 -10.13
N ALA A 162 3.85 -22.22 -11.23
CA ALA A 162 4.87 -21.70 -12.13
C ALA A 162 4.42 -20.35 -12.74
N PRO A 163 5.35 -19.42 -13.02
CA PRO A 163 5.01 -18.15 -13.63
C PRO A 163 4.50 -18.36 -15.06
N GLU A 164 3.50 -17.57 -15.43
CA GLU A 164 3.04 -17.45 -16.82
C GLU A 164 3.78 -16.30 -17.49
N GLY A 165 4.35 -16.54 -18.68
CA GLY A 165 5.20 -15.57 -19.37
C GLY A 165 6.64 -15.59 -18.88
N GLU A 166 7.42 -14.56 -19.24
CA GLU A 166 8.84 -14.46 -18.88
C GLU A 166 9.00 -13.67 -17.57
N PRO A 167 9.47 -14.31 -16.48
CA PRO A 167 9.71 -13.61 -15.22
C PRO A 167 10.74 -12.49 -15.38
N PRO A 168 10.54 -11.32 -14.76
CA PRO A 168 11.58 -10.31 -14.72
C PRO A 168 12.81 -10.86 -13.99
N SER A 169 14.01 -10.53 -14.49
CA SER A 169 15.28 -10.97 -13.89
C SER A 169 15.42 -10.59 -12.41
N LEU A 170 14.74 -9.53 -11.97
CA LEU A 170 14.69 -9.05 -10.59
C LEU A 170 13.89 -9.94 -9.62
N ALA A 171 13.22 -10.99 -10.11
CA ALA A 171 12.42 -11.90 -9.29
C ALA A 171 13.17 -13.17 -8.82
N GLY A 172 14.37 -13.45 -9.35
CA GLY A 172 14.99 -14.79 -9.25
C GLY A 172 15.30 -15.29 -7.83
N ASP A 173 15.62 -14.40 -6.89
CA ASP A 173 15.89 -14.72 -5.48
C ASP A 173 14.62 -14.71 -4.60
N LEU A 174 13.48 -14.28 -5.13
CA LEU A 174 12.23 -14.14 -4.37
C LEU A 174 11.39 -15.43 -4.38
N ALA A 175 11.61 -16.34 -5.33
CA ALA A 175 10.95 -17.65 -5.40
C ALA A 175 9.41 -17.58 -5.25
N LEU A 176 8.76 -16.62 -5.92
CA LEU A 176 7.32 -16.36 -5.83
C LEU A 176 6.45 -17.52 -6.38
N GLU A 177 7.05 -18.41 -7.15
CA GLU A 177 6.45 -19.64 -7.68
C GLU A 177 6.37 -20.77 -6.64
N THR A 178 7.09 -20.65 -5.52
CA THR A 178 7.07 -21.66 -4.47
C THR A 178 5.87 -21.45 -3.52
N PRO A 179 5.34 -22.52 -2.91
CA PRO A 179 4.22 -22.43 -1.96
C PRO A 179 4.72 -21.90 -0.60
N LEU A 180 5.05 -20.61 -0.58
CA LEU A 180 5.49 -19.88 0.61
C LEU A 180 4.32 -19.68 1.58
N ASP A 181 4.66 -19.36 2.83
CA ASP A 181 3.70 -18.73 3.73
C ASP A 181 3.11 -17.46 3.09
N PHE A 182 1.83 -17.17 3.34
CA PHE A 182 1.11 -16.09 2.65
C PHE A 182 1.71 -14.72 2.93
N ASP A 183 2.11 -14.44 4.17
CA ASP A 183 2.71 -13.15 4.52
C ASP A 183 4.11 -13.03 3.93
N VAL A 184 4.85 -14.15 3.84
CA VAL A 184 6.13 -14.20 3.15
C VAL A 184 5.94 -13.92 1.66
N TRP A 185 4.94 -14.52 1.02
CA TRP A 185 4.64 -14.30 -0.39
C TRP A 185 4.26 -12.83 -0.65
N LYS A 186 3.34 -12.27 0.16
CA LYS A 186 2.93 -10.85 0.08
C LYS A 186 4.14 -9.92 0.23
N THR A 187 4.97 -10.16 1.25
CA THR A 187 6.20 -9.38 1.50
C THR A 187 7.11 -9.38 0.28
N ARG A 188 7.39 -10.56 -0.29
CA ARG A 188 8.26 -10.68 -1.47
C ARG A 188 7.65 -10.09 -2.73
N ALA A 189 6.33 -10.15 -2.90
CA ALA A 189 5.63 -9.51 -4.00
C ALA A 189 5.76 -7.98 -3.93
N PHE A 190 5.66 -7.39 -2.73
CA PHE A 190 5.96 -5.96 -2.54
C PHE A 190 7.43 -5.63 -2.80
N VAL A 191 8.38 -6.47 -2.37
CA VAL A 191 9.80 -6.29 -2.70
C VAL A 191 10.00 -6.29 -4.21
N LEU A 192 9.34 -7.19 -4.94
CA LEU A 192 9.41 -7.23 -6.41
C LEU A 192 8.80 -5.95 -7.03
N ALA A 193 7.65 -5.48 -6.52
CA ALA A 193 7.05 -4.23 -6.97
C ALA A 193 8.03 -3.05 -6.80
N GLU A 194 8.69 -2.92 -5.65
CA GLU A 194 9.70 -1.89 -5.42
C GLU A 194 10.87 -2.02 -6.40
N ARG A 195 11.41 -3.23 -6.59
CA ARG A 195 12.53 -3.46 -7.51
C ARG A 195 12.20 -3.08 -8.95
N LEU A 196 10.97 -3.37 -9.40
CA LEU A 196 10.52 -3.07 -10.76
C LEU A 196 10.22 -1.58 -10.97
N THR A 197 9.60 -0.94 -9.97
CA THR A 197 9.07 0.42 -10.12
C THR A 197 10.03 1.50 -9.60
N GLY A 198 10.94 1.13 -8.70
CA GLY A 198 11.72 2.06 -7.88
C GLY A 198 10.90 2.70 -6.74
N VAL A 199 9.63 2.34 -6.57
CA VAL A 199 8.70 2.99 -5.64
C VAL A 199 8.61 2.21 -4.34
N ARG A 200 8.91 2.87 -3.22
CA ARG A 200 8.77 2.28 -1.89
C ARG A 200 7.46 2.73 -1.23
N VAL A 201 6.50 1.81 -1.12
CA VAL A 201 5.23 2.07 -0.42
C VAL A 201 5.44 1.97 1.08
N THR A 202 4.96 2.96 1.83
CA THR A 202 5.04 2.98 3.30
C THR A 202 3.67 2.96 3.95
N THR A 203 3.64 2.61 5.23
CA THR A 203 2.43 2.61 6.06
C THR A 203 1.84 4.02 6.19
N GLU A 204 2.69 5.04 6.28
CA GLU A 204 2.27 6.44 6.34
C GLU A 204 1.60 6.87 5.03
N TRP A 205 2.17 6.48 3.88
CA TRP A 205 1.56 6.80 2.59
C TRP A 205 0.22 6.09 2.41
N LEU A 206 0.10 4.83 2.82
CA LEU A 206 -1.17 4.08 2.75
C LEU A 206 -2.25 4.64 3.68
N ALA A 207 -1.85 5.21 4.83
CA ALA A 207 -2.76 5.84 5.79
C ALA A 207 -3.16 7.27 5.40
N ALA A 208 -2.45 7.91 4.47
CA ALA A 208 -2.75 9.26 4.02
C ALA A 208 -4.04 9.32 3.18
N GLU A 209 -4.62 10.51 3.07
CA GLU A 209 -5.72 10.77 2.15
C GLU A 209 -5.21 10.85 0.70
N HIS A 210 -5.95 10.22 -0.19
CA HIS A 210 -5.75 10.23 -1.64
C HIS A 210 -7.08 10.54 -2.32
N THR A 211 -7.15 10.44 -3.65
CA THR A 211 -8.41 10.66 -4.36
C THR A 211 -9.20 9.37 -4.50
N GLY A 212 -10.31 9.27 -3.78
CA GLY A 212 -11.29 8.18 -3.86
C GLY A 212 -12.32 8.38 -4.97
N TYR A 213 -12.76 7.28 -5.57
CA TYR A 213 -13.77 7.22 -6.61
C TYR A 213 -14.70 6.02 -6.42
N ARG A 214 -15.94 6.16 -6.87
CA ARG A 214 -16.90 5.06 -6.99
C ARG A 214 -16.77 4.34 -8.32
N VAL A 215 -16.97 3.03 -8.29
CA VAL A 215 -17.12 2.17 -9.48
C VAL A 215 -18.62 1.92 -9.73
N PRO A 216 -19.13 2.08 -10.95
CA PRO A 216 -20.55 1.91 -11.23
C PRO A 216 -20.96 0.43 -11.16
N THR A 217 -22.22 0.20 -10.78
CA THR A 217 -22.89 -1.09 -10.96
C THR A 217 -22.99 -1.39 -12.45
N ARG A 218 -22.19 -2.31 -12.98
CA ARG A 218 -22.58 -3.00 -14.22
C ARG A 218 -23.52 -4.13 -13.83
N PHE A 219 -24.80 -4.00 -14.17
CA PHE A 219 -25.67 -5.17 -14.28
C PHE A 219 -25.19 -5.96 -15.48
N THR A 220 -24.42 -7.02 -15.26
CA THR A 220 -24.17 -7.99 -16.30
C THR A 220 -25.48 -8.72 -16.54
N ILE A 221 -26.27 -8.28 -17.52
CA ILE A 221 -27.27 -9.16 -18.13
C ILE A 221 -26.44 -10.26 -18.78
N ARG A 222 -26.35 -11.44 -18.14
CA ARG A 222 -25.89 -12.65 -18.83
C ARG A 222 -26.76 -12.79 -20.07
N ARG A 223 -26.18 -12.66 -21.27
CA ARG A 223 -26.85 -13.15 -22.47
C ARG A 223 -27.00 -14.66 -22.31
N GLU A 224 -28.19 -15.14 -22.58
CA GLU A 224 -28.64 -16.52 -22.35
C GLU A 224 -27.98 -17.56 -23.28
N ASP A 225 -27.01 -17.16 -24.11
CA ASP A 225 -26.55 -17.94 -25.27
C ASP A 225 -25.16 -18.61 -25.11
N ASP A 226 -24.55 -18.59 -23.92
CA ASP A 226 -23.25 -19.26 -23.66
C ASP A 226 -23.41 -20.59 -22.88
N TRP A 227 -24.15 -21.55 -23.45
CA TRP A 227 -24.16 -22.98 -23.05
C TRP A 227 -23.99 -23.89 -24.27
#